data_AF-A0A1X2H266-F1
#
_entry.id   AF-A0A1X2H266-F1
#
_cell.length_a   1.000
_cell.length_b   1.000
_cell.length_c   1.000
_cell.angle_alpha   90.00
_cell.angle_beta   90.00
_cell.angle_gamma   90.00
#
_symmetry.space_group_name_H-M   'P 1'
#
loop_
_entity.id
_entity.type
_entity.pdbx_description
1 polymer ?
#
loop_
_entity_poly.entity_id
_entity_poly.type
_entity_poly.pdbx_seq_one_letter_code
_entity_poly.pdbx_strand_id
1 'polypeptide(L)'
;MSSYQQPLLNQQTAEQIGSAVASEASSRLGFLKKFREEKLSNLRPLGDFLDKDRIRFTTSFSEITKRWNYNLQHFGANYLLIIIGLSIYAVITNWWLLFTIAFIFGGFYVISRLNGPLNLGGMTVSPSSLYAGYAGASLILLLFSGATGAIFWIIGAAAIIILGHAALLEPGLEGEFGADSQV
;
A
#
# COMPACT_ATOMS: atom_id res chain seq x y z
N MET A 1 22.31 -45.20 -25.46
CA MET A 1 21.77 -44.03 -26.20
C MET A 1 21.03 -43.16 -25.19
N SER A 2 21.69 -42.14 -24.63
CA SER A 2 21.08 -41.23 -23.67
C SER A 2 20.33 -40.13 -24.42
N SER A 3 19.01 -40.13 -24.33
CA SER A 3 18.12 -39.07 -24.79
C SER A 3 18.31 -37.83 -23.91
N TYR A 4 18.93 -36.79 -24.45
CA TYR A 4 19.03 -35.48 -23.80
C TYR A 4 17.65 -34.81 -23.80
N GLN A 5 17.07 -34.67 -22.61
CA GLN A 5 15.83 -33.94 -22.40
C GLN A 5 16.12 -32.44 -22.59
N GLN A 6 15.66 -31.86 -23.71
CA GLN A 6 15.78 -30.43 -23.96
C GLN A 6 15.02 -29.65 -22.87
N PRO A 7 15.60 -28.58 -22.30
CA PRO A 7 14.88 -27.73 -21.36
C PRO A 7 13.68 -27.06 -22.05
N LEU A 8 12.50 -27.09 -21.41
CA LEU A 8 11.23 -26.56 -21.94
C LEU A 8 11.21 -25.02 -22.11
N LEU A 9 12.29 -24.33 -21.75
CA LEU A 9 12.45 -22.88 -21.89
C LEU A 9 13.81 -22.60 -22.55
N ASN A 10 13.82 -21.85 -23.66
CA ASN A 10 15.05 -21.35 -24.27
C ASN A 10 15.75 -20.40 -23.29
N GLN A 11 17.07 -20.50 -23.13
CA GLN A 11 17.87 -19.64 -22.24
C GLN A 11 17.65 -18.14 -22.54
N GLN A 12 17.45 -17.76 -23.80
CA GLN A 12 17.11 -16.39 -24.19
C GLN A 12 15.76 -15.93 -23.61
N THR A 13 14.78 -16.82 -23.52
CA THR A 13 13.47 -16.52 -22.94
C THR A 13 13.57 -16.34 -21.43
N ALA A 14 14.41 -17.13 -20.75
CA ALA A 14 14.66 -16.98 -19.31
C ALA A 14 15.36 -15.65 -18.98
N GLU A 15 16.34 -15.25 -19.79
CA GLU A 15 17.06 -13.98 -19.64
C GLU A 15 16.18 -12.77 -19.96
N GLN A 16 15.34 -12.86 -21.00
CA GLN A 16 14.35 -11.83 -21.33
C GLN A 16 13.34 -11.62 -20.20
N ILE A 17 12.81 -12.70 -19.60
CA ILE A 17 11.90 -12.61 -18.45
C ILE A 17 12.62 -12.03 -17.23
N GLY A 18 13.85 -12.46 -16.94
CA GLY A 18 14.64 -11.94 -15.83
C GLY A 18 14.93 -10.44 -15.95
N SER A 19 15.32 -9.98 -17.14
CA SER A 19 15.58 -8.56 -17.41
C SER A 19 14.31 -7.70 -17.38
N ALA A 20 13.16 -8.24 -17.80
CA ALA A 20 11.86 -7.57 -17.71
C ALA A 20 11.39 -7.40 -16.25
N VAL A 21 11.53 -8.44 -15.42
CA VAL A 21 11.19 -8.36 -13.99
C VAL A 21 12.14 -7.41 -13.25
N ALA A 22 13.43 -7.41 -13.59
CA ALA A 22 14.41 -6.51 -13.00
C ALA A 22 14.18 -5.04 -13.40
N SER A 23 13.79 -4.78 -14.66
CA SER A 23 13.46 -3.43 -15.14
C SER A 23 12.15 -2.92 -14.51
N GLU A 24 11.18 -3.79 -14.29
CA GLU A 24 9.94 -3.46 -13.61
C GLU A 24 10.18 -3.17 -12.11
N ALA A 25 11.01 -3.97 -11.46
CA ALA A 25 11.41 -3.74 -10.06
C ALA A 25 12.20 -2.43 -9.89
N SER A 26 13.16 -2.13 -10.78
CA SER A 26 13.93 -0.88 -10.72
C SER A 26 13.06 0.34 -11.03
N SER A 27 12.10 0.21 -11.96
CA SER A 27 11.10 1.25 -12.24
C SER A 27 10.19 1.49 -11.03
N ARG A 28 9.72 0.43 -10.36
CA ARG A 28 8.95 0.53 -9.11
C ARG A 28 9.76 1.19 -7.99
N LEU A 29 11.04 0.85 -7.83
CA LEU A 29 11.92 1.48 -6.87
C LEU A 29 12.18 2.96 -7.18
N GLY A 30 12.39 3.30 -8.45
CA GLY A 30 12.53 4.69 -8.91
C GLY A 30 11.27 5.51 -8.66
N PHE A 31 10.10 4.92 -8.90
CA PHE A 31 8.80 5.53 -8.58
C PHE A 31 8.62 5.74 -7.08
N LEU A 32 8.95 4.76 -6.25
CA LEU A 32 8.86 4.89 -4.79
C LEU A 32 9.84 5.95 -4.25
N LYS A 33 11.05 6.03 -4.80
CA LYS A 33 12.03 7.06 -4.42
C LYS A 33 11.51 8.46 -4.76
N LYS A 34 11.00 8.67 -5.98
CA LYS A 34 10.38 9.93 -6.39
C LYS A 34 9.15 10.25 -5.55
N PHE A 35 8.27 9.28 -5.31
CA PHE A 35 7.10 9.46 -4.46
C PHE A 35 7.49 9.85 -3.03
N ARG A 36 8.52 9.22 -2.48
CA ARG A 36 9.05 9.57 -1.16
C ARG A 36 9.63 10.99 -1.15
N GLU A 37 10.43 11.34 -2.15
CA GLU A 37 11.04 12.68 -2.25
C GLU A 37 9.99 13.77 -2.47
N GLU A 38 9.00 13.56 -3.33
CA GLU A 38 7.92 14.52 -3.62
C GLU A 38 6.87 14.61 -2.50
N LYS A 39 6.52 13.50 -1.84
CA LYS A 39 5.50 13.51 -0.78
C LYS A 39 6.07 13.84 0.60
N LEU A 40 7.26 13.36 0.95
CA LEU A 40 7.85 13.66 2.26
C LEU A 40 8.45 15.07 2.32
N SER A 41 8.92 15.65 1.20
CA SER A 41 9.35 17.05 1.18
C SER A 41 8.19 18.04 1.35
N ASN A 42 6.97 17.60 1.05
CA ASN A 42 5.74 18.37 1.22
C ASN A 42 5.06 18.15 2.57
N LEU A 43 5.73 17.53 3.55
CA LEU A 43 5.20 17.44 4.91
C LEU A 43 5.08 18.84 5.51
N ARG A 44 3.85 19.23 5.83
CA ARG A 44 3.57 20.52 6.46
C ARG A 44 3.76 20.42 7.98
N PRO A 45 4.25 21.48 8.63
CA PRO A 45 4.41 21.51 10.08
C PRO A 45 3.12 21.11 10.79
N LEU A 46 3.22 20.26 11.82
CA LEU A 46 2.03 19.80 12.57
C LEU A 46 1.27 20.94 13.26
N GLY A 47 1.95 22.06 13.54
CA GLY A 47 1.32 23.25 14.10
C GLY A 47 0.33 23.93 13.14
N ASP A 48 0.62 23.90 11.84
CA ASP A 48 -0.28 24.43 10.80
C ASP A 48 -1.40 23.42 10.47
N PHE A 49 -1.10 22.12 10.54
CA PHE A 49 -2.09 21.07 10.41
C PHE A 49 -3.11 21.09 11.56
N LEU A 50 -2.69 21.33 12.79
CA LEU A 50 -3.56 21.36 13.97
C LEU A 50 -3.86 22.78 14.47
N ASP A 51 -3.86 23.76 13.56
CA ASP A 51 -4.16 25.14 13.91
C ASP A 51 -5.62 25.28 14.32
N LYS A 52 -5.84 25.35 15.64
CA LYS A 52 -7.17 25.42 16.24
C LYS A 52 -7.85 26.76 15.99
N ASP A 53 -7.09 27.81 15.71
CA ASP A 53 -7.62 29.15 15.50
C ASP A 53 -8.29 29.28 14.11
N ARG A 54 -7.94 28.39 13.18
CA ARG A 54 -8.52 28.27 11.83
C ARG A 54 -9.68 27.28 11.73
N ILE A 55 -10.04 26.61 12.83
CA ILE A 55 -11.18 25.70 12.85
C ILE A 55 -12.46 26.52 12.91
N ARG A 56 -13.24 26.51 11.82
CA ARG A 56 -14.55 27.18 11.78
C ARG A 56 -15.62 26.26 11.25
N PHE A 57 -16.74 26.20 11.97
CA PHE A 57 -17.92 25.47 11.51
C PHE A 57 -18.66 26.29 10.45
N THR A 58 -19.00 25.65 9.34
CA THR A 58 -19.81 26.22 8.27
C THR A 58 -20.98 25.30 7.95
N THR A 59 -22.14 25.89 7.66
CA THR A 59 -23.35 25.16 7.22
C THR A 59 -23.45 25.09 5.69
N SER A 60 -22.59 25.82 4.96
CA SER A 60 -22.64 25.90 3.50
C SER A 60 -21.82 24.78 2.85
N PHE A 61 -22.49 23.94 2.06
CA PHE A 61 -21.85 22.85 1.33
C PHE A 61 -20.86 23.34 0.26
N SER A 62 -21.14 24.50 -0.34
CA SER A 62 -20.23 25.15 -1.31
C SER A 62 -18.89 25.50 -0.65
N GLU A 63 -18.93 25.99 0.58
CA GLU A 63 -17.75 26.34 1.36
C GLU A 63 -16.96 25.08 1.75
N ILE A 64 -17.64 24.02 2.20
CA ILE A 64 -17.00 22.73 2.51
C ILE A 64 -16.26 22.18 1.29
N THR A 65 -16.88 22.26 0.10
CA THR A 65 -16.25 21.76 -1.14
C THR A 65 -14.98 22.53 -1.48
N LYS A 66 -14.96 23.86 -1.31
CA LYS A 66 -13.75 24.68 -1.48
C LYS A 66 -12.66 24.28 -0.49
N ARG A 67 -13.02 24.10 0.78
CA ARG A 67 -12.10 23.67 1.83
C ARG A 67 -11.51 22.30 1.54
N TRP A 68 -12.30 21.35 1.05
CA TRP A 68 -11.80 20.05 0.59
C TRP A 68 -10.80 20.19 -0.54
N ASN A 69 -11.14 20.91 -1.61
CA ASN A 69 -10.26 21.06 -2.77
C ASN A 69 -8.89 21.64 -2.38
N TYR A 70 -8.87 22.63 -1.49
CA TYR A 70 -7.62 23.21 -1.00
C TYR A 70 -6.90 22.29 0.00
N ASN A 71 -7.56 21.91 1.10
CA ASN A 71 -6.91 21.22 2.21
C ASN A 71 -6.45 19.81 1.86
N LEU A 72 -7.18 19.07 1.02
CA LEU A 72 -6.79 17.72 0.58
C LEU A 72 -5.48 17.73 -0.22
N GLN A 73 -5.27 18.77 -1.03
CA GLN A 73 -4.02 18.96 -1.75
C GLN A 73 -2.92 19.52 -0.84
N HIS A 74 -3.26 20.52 -0.01
CA HIS A 74 -2.31 21.22 0.85
C HIS A 74 -1.69 20.31 1.94
N PHE A 75 -2.51 19.48 2.60
CA PHE A 75 -2.08 18.58 3.68
C PHE A 75 -1.97 17.10 3.26
N GLY A 76 -1.85 16.83 1.96
CA GLY A 76 -1.85 15.46 1.43
C GLY A 76 -0.81 14.52 2.07
N ALA A 77 0.38 15.05 2.40
CA ALA A 77 1.44 14.29 3.06
C ALA A 77 1.09 13.94 4.52
N ASN A 78 0.47 14.88 5.26
CA ASN A 78 -0.01 14.66 6.62
C ASN A 78 -1.14 13.61 6.65
N TYR A 79 -2.08 13.69 5.69
CA TYR A 79 -3.14 12.69 5.56
C TYR A 79 -2.61 11.29 5.20
N LEU A 80 -1.55 11.20 4.40
CA LEU A 80 -0.88 9.93 4.12
C LEU A 80 -0.33 9.29 5.41
N LEU A 81 0.28 10.09 6.29
CA LEU A 81 0.76 9.59 7.59
C LEU A 81 -0.38 9.04 8.46
N ILE A 82 -1.55 9.70 8.45
CA ILE A 82 -2.74 9.21 9.16
C ILE A 82 -3.18 7.85 8.60
N ILE A 83 -3.25 7.71 7.27
CA ILE A 83 -3.62 6.43 6.63
C ILE A 83 -2.62 5.33 6.98
N ILE A 84 -1.32 5.62 6.98
CA ILE A 84 -0.28 4.67 7.38
C ILE A 84 -0.46 4.27 8.85
N GLY A 85 -0.69 5.23 9.75
CA GLY A 85 -0.94 4.97 11.17
C GLY A 85 -2.17 4.11 11.40
N LEU A 86 -3.29 4.42 10.73
CA LEU A 86 -4.51 3.61 10.77
C LEU A 86 -4.28 2.21 10.20
N SER A 87 -3.47 2.07 9.15
CA SER A 87 -3.13 0.77 8.57
C SER A 87 -2.34 -0.09 9.56
N ILE A 88 -1.33 0.50 10.21
CA ILE A 88 -0.56 -0.19 11.26
C ILE A 88 -1.47 -0.61 12.41
N TYR A 89 -2.34 0.30 12.87
CA TYR A 89 -3.31 0.01 13.93
C TYR A 89 -4.26 -1.12 13.56
N ALA A 90 -4.83 -1.11 12.34
CA ALA A 90 -5.75 -2.14 11.87
C ALA A 90 -5.09 -3.52 11.76
N VAL A 91 -3.80 -3.56 11.39
CA VAL A 91 -3.01 -4.79 11.37
C VAL A 91 -2.78 -5.28 12.79
N ILE A 92 -2.23 -4.44 13.69
CA ILE A 92 -1.83 -4.86 15.05
C ILE A 92 -3.03 -5.30 15.90
N THR A 93 -4.18 -4.67 15.73
CA THR A 93 -5.40 -5.01 16.48
C THR A 93 -6.09 -6.28 15.97
N ASN A 94 -5.75 -6.75 14.77
CA ASN A 94 -6.32 -7.97 14.20
C ASN A 94 -5.33 -9.13 14.24
N TRP A 95 -5.48 -9.99 15.26
CA TRP A 95 -4.59 -11.14 15.49
C TRP A 95 -4.59 -12.15 14.33
N TRP A 96 -5.74 -12.35 13.67
CA TRP A 96 -5.87 -13.23 12.52
C TRP A 96 -5.14 -12.68 11.30
N LEU A 97 -5.25 -11.37 11.04
CA LEU A 97 -4.56 -10.70 9.94
C LEU A 97 -3.05 -10.70 10.17
N LEU A 98 -2.59 -10.45 11.40
CA LEU A 98 -1.16 -10.59 11.76
C LEU A 98 -0.65 -12.00 11.49
N PHE A 99 -1.39 -13.01 11.92
CA PHE A 99 -1.04 -14.41 11.66
C PHE A 99 -0.96 -14.68 10.15
N THR A 100 -1.89 -14.18 9.35
CA THR A 100 -1.86 -14.30 7.89
C THR A 100 -0.63 -13.66 7.28
N ILE A 101 -0.29 -12.43 7.70
CA ILE A 101 0.92 -11.74 7.23
C ILE A 101 2.16 -12.56 7.61
N ALA A 102 2.26 -12.98 8.86
CA ALA A 102 3.38 -13.80 9.34
C ALA A 102 3.47 -15.13 8.60
N PHE A 103 2.33 -15.78 8.33
CA PHE A 103 2.26 -16.98 7.52
C PHE A 103 2.79 -16.70 6.12
N ILE A 104 2.28 -15.69 5.41
CA ILE A 104 2.66 -15.33 4.04
C ILE A 104 4.16 -15.05 3.92
N PHE A 105 4.72 -14.21 4.80
CA PHE A 105 6.13 -13.87 4.74
C PHE A 105 7.03 -14.99 5.28
N GLY A 106 6.63 -15.64 6.38
CA GLY A 106 7.38 -16.73 7.01
C GLY A 106 7.42 -17.98 6.16
N GLY A 107 6.29 -18.41 5.60
CA GLY A 107 6.22 -19.56 4.70
C GLY A 107 6.97 -19.29 3.40
N PHE A 108 6.88 -18.09 2.82
CA PHE A 108 7.67 -17.72 1.65
C PHE A 108 9.18 -17.71 1.98
N TYR A 109 9.56 -17.19 3.16
CA TYR A 109 10.93 -17.22 3.66
C TYR A 109 11.45 -18.66 3.82
N VAL A 110 10.65 -19.57 4.36
CA VAL A 110 11.05 -20.99 4.51
C VAL A 110 11.16 -21.66 3.14
N ILE A 111 10.16 -21.50 2.27
CA ILE A 111 10.13 -22.15 0.95
C ILE A 111 11.28 -21.65 0.07
N SER A 112 11.61 -20.35 0.11
CA SER A 112 12.74 -19.78 -0.64
C SER A 112 14.11 -20.31 -0.22
N ARG A 113 14.21 -20.99 0.93
CA ARG A 113 15.45 -21.62 1.42
C ARG A 113 15.51 -23.12 1.18
N LEU A 114 14.45 -23.71 0.63
CA LEU A 114 14.45 -25.12 0.26
C LEU A 114 15.24 -25.30 -1.03
N ASN A 115 16.33 -26.09 -0.94
CA ASN A 115 17.16 -26.43 -2.08
C ASN A 115 16.71 -27.77 -2.66
N GLY A 116 15.87 -27.73 -3.70
CA GLY A 116 15.45 -28.91 -4.46
C GLY A 116 14.02 -29.38 -4.19
N PRO A 117 13.56 -30.43 -4.90
CA PRO A 117 12.20 -30.95 -4.77
C PRO A 117 11.99 -31.61 -3.40
N LEU A 118 10.83 -31.37 -2.80
CA LEU A 118 10.45 -31.97 -1.52
C LEU A 118 9.87 -33.37 -1.76
N ASN A 119 10.43 -34.38 -1.09
CA ASN A 119 9.83 -35.71 -1.05
C ASN A 119 8.89 -35.81 0.16
N LEU A 120 7.60 -35.68 -0.07
CA LEU A 120 6.55 -35.83 0.95
C LEU A 120 5.84 -37.17 0.72
N GLY A 121 5.98 -38.11 1.67
CA GLY A 121 5.25 -39.38 1.64
C GLY A 121 5.47 -40.25 0.39
N GLY A 122 6.66 -40.19 -0.21
CA GLY A 122 6.99 -40.94 -1.44
C GLY A 122 6.67 -40.21 -2.75
N MET A 123 6.08 -39.00 -2.69
CA MET A 123 5.86 -38.15 -3.87
C MET A 123 6.88 -37.02 -3.92
N THR A 124 7.52 -36.84 -5.08
CA THR A 124 8.45 -35.74 -5.34
C THR A 124 7.67 -34.51 -5.81
N VAL A 125 7.54 -33.51 -4.94
CA VAL A 125 6.87 -32.24 -5.24
C VAL A 125 7.88 -31.25 -5.79
N SER A 126 7.64 -30.80 -7.02
CA SER A 126 8.41 -29.73 -7.66
C SER A 126 8.28 -28.41 -6.86
N PRO A 127 9.35 -27.59 -6.75
CA PRO A 127 9.27 -26.28 -6.12
C PRO A 127 8.15 -25.40 -6.69
N SER A 128 7.87 -25.47 -7.99
CA SER A 128 6.79 -24.70 -8.63
C SER A 128 5.41 -25.05 -8.09
N SER A 129 5.10 -26.34 -7.92
CA SER A 129 3.84 -26.81 -7.35
C SER A 129 3.71 -26.46 -5.87
N LEU A 130 4.82 -26.44 -5.13
CA LEU A 130 4.84 -26.01 -3.73
C LEU A 130 4.51 -24.52 -3.59
N TYR A 131 5.11 -23.65 -4.40
CA TYR A 131 4.78 -22.23 -4.43
C TYR A 131 3.32 -21.99 -4.86
N ALA A 132 2.81 -22.73 -5.85
CA ALA A 132 1.43 -22.62 -6.29
C ALA A 132 0.44 -23.03 -5.17
N GLY A 133 0.69 -24.17 -4.51
CA GLY A 133 -0.13 -24.62 -3.38
C GLY A 133 -0.08 -23.65 -2.19
N TYR A 134 1.11 -23.14 -1.89
CA TYR A 134 1.31 -22.14 -0.84
C TYR A 134 0.60 -20.81 -1.14
N ALA A 135 0.67 -20.34 -2.38
CA ALA A 135 -0.03 -19.13 -2.82
C ALA A 135 -1.55 -19.32 -2.73
N GLY A 136 -2.07 -20.48 -3.12
CA GLY A 136 -3.48 -20.83 -2.98
C GLY A 136 -3.94 -20.84 -1.51
N ALA A 137 -3.17 -21.51 -0.64
CA ALA A 137 -3.45 -21.53 0.80
C ALA A 137 -3.40 -20.13 1.41
N SER A 138 -2.39 -19.34 1.04
CA SER A 138 -2.23 -17.94 1.48
C SER A 138 -3.42 -17.07 1.06
N LEU A 139 -3.93 -17.24 -0.16
CA LEU A 139 -5.08 -16.51 -0.66
C LEU A 139 -6.34 -16.86 0.13
N ILE A 140 -6.61 -18.15 0.35
CA ILE A 140 -7.74 -18.60 1.17
C ILE A 140 -7.64 -17.99 2.57
N LEU A 141 -6.46 -18.08 3.19
CA LEU A 141 -6.22 -17.55 4.52
C LEU A 141 -6.45 -16.03 4.58
N LEU A 142 -6.03 -15.29 3.55
CA LEU A 142 -6.26 -13.85 3.44
C LEU A 142 -7.74 -13.48 3.31
N LEU A 143 -8.54 -14.30 2.61
CA LEU A 143 -9.99 -14.09 2.51
C LEU A 143 -10.68 -14.24 3.88
N PHE A 144 -10.22 -15.18 4.71
CA PHE A 144 -10.78 -15.43 6.05
C PHE A 144 -10.15 -14.59 7.16
N SER A 145 -9.01 -13.94 6.92
CA SER A 145 -8.29 -13.19 7.96
C SER A 145 -8.92 -11.86 8.35
N GLY A 146 -10.03 -11.48 7.71
CA GLY A 146 -10.63 -10.17 7.87
C GLY A 146 -9.87 -9.05 7.16
N ALA A 147 -8.98 -9.36 6.21
CA ALA A 147 -8.23 -8.36 5.44
C ALA A 147 -9.16 -7.36 4.75
N THR A 148 -10.23 -7.84 4.12
CA THR A 148 -11.25 -6.98 3.51
C THR A 148 -11.92 -6.04 4.52
N GLY A 149 -12.27 -6.56 5.70
CA GLY A 149 -12.84 -5.75 6.78
C GLY A 149 -11.87 -4.68 7.28
N ALA A 150 -10.59 -5.02 7.42
CA ALA A 150 -9.55 -4.06 7.81
C ALA A 150 -9.41 -2.94 6.76
N ILE A 151 -9.44 -3.26 5.47
CA ILE A 151 -9.40 -2.26 4.38
C ILE A 151 -10.60 -1.31 4.47
N PHE A 152 -11.83 -1.84 4.60
CA PHE A 152 -13.02 -1.00 4.74
C PHE A 152 -12.99 -0.15 6.01
N TRP A 153 -12.48 -0.69 7.10
CA TRP A 153 -12.29 0.05 8.35
C TRP A 153 -11.31 1.21 8.18
N ILE A 154 -10.15 0.97 7.55
CA ILE A 154 -9.15 2.00 7.25
C ILE A 154 -9.76 3.08 6.37
N ILE A 155 -10.46 2.71 5.29
CA ILE A 155 -11.10 3.67 4.37
C ILE A 155 -12.14 4.51 5.11
N GLY A 156 -13.01 3.89 5.90
CA GLY A 156 -14.05 4.59 6.65
C GLY A 156 -13.48 5.53 7.72
N ALA A 157 -12.54 5.04 8.53
CA ALA A 157 -11.89 5.85 9.56
C ALA A 157 -11.08 7.01 8.94
N ALA A 158 -10.33 6.74 7.86
CA ALA A 158 -9.60 7.76 7.14
C ALA A 158 -10.53 8.80 6.52
N ALA A 159 -11.65 8.39 5.91
CA ALA A 159 -12.63 9.31 5.35
C ALA A 159 -13.20 10.26 6.41
N ILE A 160 -13.58 9.73 7.58
CA ILE A 160 -14.12 10.56 8.67
C ILE A 160 -13.06 11.54 9.19
N ILE A 161 -11.84 11.07 9.46
CA ILE A 161 -10.77 11.90 10.03
C ILE A 161 -10.30 12.96 9.01
N ILE A 162 -10.01 12.55 7.78
CA ILE A 162 -9.44 13.41 6.75
C ILE A 162 -10.47 14.41 6.23
N LEU A 163 -11.68 13.93 5.84
CA LEU A 163 -12.70 14.84 5.31
C LEU A 163 -13.27 15.75 6.40
N GLY A 164 -13.38 15.25 7.63
CA GLY A 164 -13.75 16.07 8.79
C GLY A 164 -12.74 17.17 9.04
N HIS A 165 -11.45 16.83 9.10
CA HIS A 165 -10.38 17.81 9.23
C HIS A 165 -10.38 18.84 8.09
N ALA A 166 -10.45 18.35 6.85
CA ALA A 166 -10.42 19.19 5.65
C ALA A 166 -11.65 20.10 5.51
N ALA A 167 -12.81 19.73 6.06
CA ALA A 167 -14.01 20.57 6.06
C ALA A 167 -13.96 21.69 7.11
N LEU A 168 -13.31 21.42 8.24
CA LEU A 168 -13.29 22.33 9.39
C LEU A 168 -12.21 23.41 9.30
N LEU A 169 -11.06 23.10 8.69
CA LEU A 169 -9.95 24.02 8.60
C LEU A 169 -10.14 25.03 7.46
N GLU A 170 -10.05 26.33 7.76
CA GLU A 170 -10.09 27.36 6.72
C GLU A 170 -8.81 27.39 5.89
N PRO A 171 -8.88 27.61 4.56
CA PRO A 171 -7.71 27.82 3.73
C PRO A 171 -6.87 28.97 4.27
N GLY A 172 -5.53 28.87 4.22
CA GLY A 172 -4.66 29.99 4.58
C GLY A 172 -4.75 31.10 3.54
N LEU A 173 -4.12 32.25 3.83
CA LEU A 173 -4.06 33.41 2.92
C LEU A 173 -3.59 33.03 1.50
N GLU A 174 -2.70 32.04 1.39
CA GLU A 174 -2.21 31.48 0.12
C GLU A 174 -3.32 30.87 -0.74
N GLY A 175 -4.35 30.30 -0.12
CA GLY A 175 -5.53 29.76 -0.80
C GLY A 175 -6.49 30.85 -1.30
N GLU A 176 -6.54 31.99 -0.60
CA GLU A 176 -7.36 33.14 -0.95
C GLU A 176 -6.78 33.86 -2.18
N PHE A 177 -5.46 34.11 -2.21
CA PHE A 177 -4.78 34.69 -3.37
C PHE A 177 -4.78 33.76 -4.60
N GLY A 178 -4.73 32.44 -4.39
CA GLY A 178 -4.85 31.46 -5.48
C GLY A 178 -6.23 31.47 -6.13
N ALA A 179 -7.30 31.63 -5.33
CA ALA A 179 -8.66 31.72 -5.81
C ALA A 179 -8.93 33.03 -6.57
N ASP A 180 -8.37 34.15 -6.10
CA ASP A 180 -8.54 35.47 -6.72
C ASP A 180 -7.74 35.63 -8.04
N SER A 181 -6.71 34.82 -8.25
CA SER A 181 -5.92 34.83 -9.50
C SER A 181 -6.58 34.08 -10.67
N GLN A 182 -7.70 33.39 -10.43
CA GLN A 182 -8.43 32.57 -11.41
C GLN A 182 -9.73 33.22 -11.90
N VAL A 183 -10.00 34.49 -11.54
CA VAL A 183 -11.13 35.30 -12.03
C VAL A 183 -10.69 36.33 -13.08
#